data_AF-A0A533WFE3-F1
#
_entry.id   AF-A0A533WFE3-F1
#
_cell.length_a   1.000
_cell.length_b   1.000
_cell.length_c   1.000
_cell.angle_alpha   90.00
_cell.angle_beta   90.00
_cell.angle_gamma   90.00
#
_symmetry.space_group_name_H-M   'P 1'
#
loop_
_entity.id
_entity.type
_entity.pdbx_description
1 polymer ?
#
loop_
_entity_poly.entity_id
_entity_poly.type
_entity_poly.pdbx_seq_one_letter_code
_entity_poly.pdbx_strand_id
1 'polypeptide(L)'
;MIKVFDDEHMKLRRKSTPLKGLGIRFPLTKLEAVTLANELSQKSRLAANREIYTARMRRRASSLPPVFGVKDVETTFGISRGRAQRLARLMEKEGLVACSYEKVPPRFHRLKCERLF
;
A
#
# COMPACT_ATOMS: atom_id res chain seq x y z
N MET A 1 -37.13 32.57 -11.68
CA MET A 1 -36.16 33.64 -11.93
C MET A 1 -35.18 33.65 -10.76
N ILE A 2 -34.17 32.77 -10.80
CA ILE A 2 -33.25 32.55 -9.68
C ILE A 2 -31.99 33.39 -9.95
N LYS A 3 -31.95 34.59 -9.37
CA LYS A 3 -30.71 35.29 -9.05
C LYS A 3 -30.33 34.90 -7.62
N VAL A 4 -29.06 35.08 -7.29
CA VAL A 4 -28.48 34.97 -5.93
C VAL A 4 -28.03 33.55 -5.54
N PHE A 5 -26.99 33.06 -6.22
CA PHE A 5 -25.98 32.21 -5.57
C PHE A 5 -24.59 32.64 -6.05
N ASP A 6 -24.05 33.60 -5.30
CA ASP A 6 -22.63 33.78 -4.97
C ASP A 6 -21.58 33.80 -6.10
N ASP A 7 -21.44 34.96 -6.73
CA ASP A 7 -20.21 35.38 -7.43
C ASP A 7 -18.99 35.49 -6.49
N GLU A 8 -19.19 35.54 -5.16
CA GLU A 8 -18.11 35.56 -4.16
C GLU A 8 -17.53 34.15 -3.90
N HIS A 9 -18.34 33.10 -3.95
CA HIS A 9 -17.87 31.71 -3.77
C HIS A 9 -17.06 31.20 -4.98
N MET A 10 -17.28 31.76 -6.17
CA MET A 10 -16.50 31.44 -7.37
C MET A 10 -15.09 32.07 -7.40
N LYS A 11 -14.84 33.13 -6.62
CA LYS A 11 -13.52 33.78 -6.57
C LYS A 11 -12.51 33.02 -5.71
N LEU A 12 -12.95 32.34 -4.65
CA LEU A 12 -12.06 31.58 -3.75
C LEU A 12 -11.54 30.25 -4.34
N ARG A 13 -12.16 29.74 -5.42
CA ARG A 13 -11.69 28.54 -6.15
C ARG A 13 -10.61 28.82 -7.21
N ARG A 14 -10.20 30.07 -7.39
CA ARG A 14 -9.12 30.44 -8.33
C ARG A 14 -7.73 30.50 -7.69
N LYS A 15 -7.48 29.78 -6.60
CA LYS A 15 -6.13 29.22 -6.39
C LYS A 15 -6.01 28.04 -7.34
N SER A 16 -5.72 28.37 -8.60
CA SER A 16 -5.29 27.41 -9.61
C SER A 16 -4.10 26.64 -9.06
N THR A 17 -4.34 25.44 -8.53
CA THR A 17 -3.29 24.43 -8.47
C THR A 17 -2.76 24.31 -9.89
N PRO A 18 -1.49 24.69 -10.15
CA PRO A 18 -1.00 24.70 -11.51
C PRO A 18 -0.86 23.25 -11.94
N LEU A 19 -1.83 22.76 -12.72
CA LEU A 19 -1.77 21.50 -13.46
C LEU A 19 -0.61 21.48 -14.50
N LYS A 20 0.26 22.52 -14.51
CA LYS A 20 1.48 22.60 -15.31
C LYS A 20 2.45 21.44 -15.09
N GLY A 21 2.38 20.75 -13.94
CA GLY A 21 3.19 19.56 -13.66
C GLY A 21 2.73 18.26 -14.34
N LEU A 22 1.54 18.23 -14.95
CA LEU A 22 0.92 17.01 -15.49
C LEU A 22 1.02 16.89 -17.03
N GLY A 23 1.59 17.87 -17.74
CA GLY A 23 1.76 17.80 -19.20
C GLY A 23 0.45 17.82 -20.01
N ILE A 24 -0.67 18.18 -19.39
CA ILE A 24 -1.99 18.15 -20.01
C ILE A 24 -2.19 19.41 -20.87
N ARG A 25 -2.45 19.24 -22.17
CA ARG A 25 -2.78 20.34 -23.08
C ARG A 25 -4.23 20.77 -22.87
N PHE A 26 -4.44 22.07 -22.72
CA PHE A 26 -5.77 22.69 -22.65
C PHE A 26 -6.13 23.33 -24.00
N PRO A 27 -7.42 23.42 -24.36
CA PRO A 27 -8.59 23.03 -23.57
C PRO A 27 -8.91 21.52 -23.68
N LEU A 28 -9.29 20.91 -22.56
CA LEU A 28 -9.86 19.56 -22.52
C LEU A 28 -11.34 19.61 -22.88
N THR A 29 -11.81 18.65 -23.64
CA THR A 29 -13.24 18.40 -23.83
C THR A 29 -13.87 17.91 -22.51
N LYS A 30 -15.19 18.06 -22.35
CA LYS A 30 -15.90 17.58 -21.15
C LYS A 30 -15.66 16.07 -20.89
N LEU A 31 -15.54 15.29 -21.96
CA LEU A 31 -15.34 13.84 -21.88
C LEU A 31 -13.91 13.51 -21.41
N GLU A 32 -12.89 14.21 -21.93
CA GLU A 32 -11.50 14.07 -21.47
C GLU A 32 -11.31 14.52 -20.02
N ALA A 33 -12.03 15.54 -19.56
CA ALA A 33 -11.98 15.97 -18.16
C ALA A 33 -12.55 14.89 -17.22
N VAL A 34 -13.63 14.22 -17.62
CA VAL A 34 -14.26 13.14 -16.84
C VAL A 34 -13.37 11.89 -16.81
N THR A 35 -12.77 11.50 -17.94
CA THR A 35 -11.86 10.34 -17.99
C THR A 35 -10.63 10.58 -17.11
N LEU A 36 -10.03 11.77 -17.19
CA LEU A 36 -8.85 12.12 -16.41
C LEU A 36 -9.15 12.20 -14.90
N ALA A 37 -10.32 12.74 -14.52
CA ALA A 37 -10.77 12.72 -13.13
C ALA A 37 -10.98 11.28 -12.61
N ASN A 38 -11.54 10.39 -13.44
CA ASN A 38 -11.71 8.98 -13.09
C ASN A 38 -10.36 8.25 -12.93
N GLU A 39 -9.41 8.48 -13.83
CA GLU A 39 -8.06 7.91 -13.74
C GLU A 39 -7.32 8.38 -12.48
N LEU A 40 -7.38 9.68 -12.16
CA LEU A 40 -6.78 10.22 -10.95
C LEU A 40 -7.43 9.65 -9.69
N SER A 41 -8.76 9.53 -9.67
CA SER A 41 -9.50 8.92 -8.57
C SER A 41 -9.17 7.44 -8.39
N GLN A 42 -9.01 6.68 -9.48
CA GLN A 42 -8.58 5.28 -9.41
C GLN A 42 -7.14 5.15 -8.91
N LYS A 43 -6.21 5.97 -9.40
CA LYS A 43 -4.80 5.99 -8.95
C LYS A 43 -4.69 6.33 -7.46
N SER A 44 -5.43 7.33 -6.98
CA SER A 44 -5.42 7.70 -5.56
C SER A 44 -5.98 6.59 -4.67
N ARG A 45 -7.07 5.94 -5.08
CA ARG A 45 -7.64 4.78 -4.37
C ARG A 45 -6.66 3.62 -4.29
N LEU A 46 -5.96 3.30 -5.39
CA LEU A 46 -4.95 2.24 -5.41
C LEU A 46 -3.76 2.58 -4.49
N ALA A 47 -3.31 3.83 -4.47
CA ALA A 47 -2.26 4.29 -3.57
C ALA A 47 -2.68 4.16 -2.09
N ALA A 48 -3.87 4.65 -1.73
CA ALA A 48 -4.42 4.54 -0.38
C ALA A 48 -4.57 3.07 0.07
N ASN A 49 -5.04 2.20 -0.82
CA ASN A 49 -5.15 0.77 -0.52
C ASN A 49 -3.77 0.11 -0.27
N ARG A 50 -2.74 0.51 -1.01
CA ARG A 50 -1.36 0.03 -0.78
C ARG A 50 -0.82 0.52 0.57
N GLU A 51 -1.10 1.75 0.96
CA GLU A 51 -0.72 2.29 2.28
C GLU A 51 -1.39 1.52 3.42
N ILE A 52 -2.70 1.25 3.32
CA ILE A 52 -3.43 0.46 4.32
C ILE A 52 -2.86 -0.96 4.40
N TYR A 53 -2.57 -1.57 3.26
CA TYR A 53 -1.97 -2.91 3.19
C TYR A 53 -0.60 -2.95 3.86
N THR A 54 0.30 -2.05 3.49
CA THR A 54 1.66 -1.98 4.06
C THR A 54 1.63 -1.68 5.55
N ALA A 55 0.76 -0.78 6.03
CA ALA A 55 0.58 -0.52 7.45
C ALA A 55 0.09 -1.76 8.21
N ARG A 56 -0.87 -2.52 7.64
CA ARG A 56 -1.33 -3.78 8.22
C ARG A 56 -0.22 -4.84 8.26
N MET A 57 0.58 -4.93 7.21
CA MET A 57 1.71 -5.84 7.13
C MET A 57 2.79 -5.48 8.16
N ARG A 58 3.09 -4.19 8.35
CA ARG A 58 3.99 -3.71 9.42
C ARG A 58 3.51 -4.10 10.81
N ARG A 59 2.21 -3.93 11.10
CA ARG A 59 1.64 -4.37 12.40
C ARG A 59 1.81 -5.87 12.62
N ARG A 60 1.59 -6.69 11.60
CA ARG A 60 1.80 -8.13 11.68
C ARG A 60 3.29 -8.49 11.85
N ALA A 61 4.19 -7.82 11.14
CA ALA A 61 5.62 -8.02 11.36
C ALA A 61 6.02 -7.60 12.78
N SER A 62 5.42 -6.53 13.31
CA SER A 62 5.73 -6.03 14.66
C SER A 62 5.29 -6.95 15.80
N SER A 63 4.27 -7.80 15.58
CA SER A 63 3.83 -8.79 16.56
C SER A 63 4.72 -10.04 16.61
N LEU A 64 5.63 -10.19 15.65
CA LEU A 64 6.58 -11.28 15.62
C LEU A 64 7.89 -10.88 16.34
N PRO A 65 8.60 -11.84 16.93
CA PRO A 65 9.90 -11.57 17.55
C PRO A 65 10.92 -11.04 16.53
N PRO A 66 12.00 -10.37 16.97
CA PRO A 66 13.02 -9.80 16.09
C PRO A 66 13.60 -10.81 15.09
N VAL A 67 13.78 -12.04 15.56
CA VAL A 67 14.17 -13.20 14.76
C VAL A 67 13.07 -14.25 14.94
N PHE A 68 12.52 -14.76 13.85
CA PHE A 68 11.41 -15.70 13.89
C PHE A 68 11.47 -16.72 12.77
N GLY A 69 10.89 -17.90 13.02
CA GLY A 69 10.68 -18.94 12.01
C GLY A 69 9.22 -19.05 11.58
N VAL A 70 8.96 -19.93 10.62
CA VAL A 70 7.59 -20.22 10.14
C VAL A 70 6.66 -20.65 11.29
N LYS A 71 7.18 -21.40 12.27
CA LYS A 71 6.40 -21.89 13.41
C LYS A 71 5.91 -20.75 14.31
N ASP A 72 6.69 -19.68 14.44
CA ASP A 72 6.31 -18.50 15.22
C ASP A 72 5.17 -17.74 14.51
N VAL A 73 5.19 -17.72 13.17
CA VAL A 73 4.12 -17.16 12.36
C VAL A 73 2.84 -18.00 12.46
N GLU A 74 2.96 -19.34 12.44
CA GLU A 74 1.82 -20.25 12.62
C GLU A 74 1.14 -20.03 13.97
N THR A 75 1.93 -19.97 15.04
CA THR A 75 1.43 -19.82 16.42
C THR A 75 0.86 -18.43 16.67
N THR A 76 1.53 -17.36 16.23
CA THR A 76 1.09 -15.98 16.45
C THR A 76 -0.23 -15.66 15.73
N PHE A 77 -0.44 -16.23 14.53
CA PHE A 77 -1.63 -15.93 13.72
C PHE A 77 -2.65 -17.06 13.64
N GLY A 78 -2.39 -18.21 14.24
CA GLY A 78 -3.28 -19.37 14.19
C GLY A 78 -3.52 -19.88 12.77
N ILE A 79 -2.49 -19.88 11.92
CA ILE A 79 -2.60 -20.25 10.50
C ILE A 79 -1.79 -21.50 10.16
N SER A 80 -2.18 -22.17 9.07
CA SER A 80 -1.45 -23.34 8.58
C SER A 80 -0.05 -23.00 8.06
N ARG A 81 0.86 -23.97 8.10
CA ARG A 81 2.26 -23.83 7.65
C ARG A 81 2.43 -23.22 6.26
N GLY A 82 1.66 -23.68 5.28
CA GLY A 82 1.72 -23.13 3.93
C GLY A 82 1.23 -21.68 3.83
N ARG A 83 0.33 -21.26 4.72
CA ARG A 83 -0.09 -19.84 4.83
C ARG A 83 0.95 -19.01 5.56
N ALA A 84 1.56 -19.54 6.61
CA ALA A 84 2.65 -18.90 7.34
C ALA A 84 3.87 -18.64 6.43
N GLN A 85 4.28 -19.62 5.63
CA GLN A 85 5.35 -19.44 4.64
C GLN A 85 5.03 -18.37 3.60
N ARG A 86 3.79 -18.35 3.09
CA ARG A 86 3.35 -17.31 2.15
C ARG A 86 3.33 -15.93 2.81
N LEU A 87 2.90 -15.84 4.06
CA LEU A 87 2.88 -14.59 4.80
C LEU A 87 4.30 -14.06 5.04
N ALA A 88 5.24 -14.92 5.43
CA ALA A 88 6.65 -14.56 5.59
C ALA A 88 7.26 -14.03 4.27
N ARG A 89 7.01 -14.72 3.15
CA ARG A 89 7.46 -14.26 1.82
C ARG A 89 6.80 -12.94 1.38
N LEU A 90 5.54 -12.71 1.75
CA LEU A 90 4.87 -11.44 1.49
C LEU A 90 5.50 -10.32 2.32
N MET A 91 5.80 -10.57 3.60
CA MET A 91 6.49 -9.59 4.45
C MET A 91 7.89 -9.26 3.93
N GLU A 92 8.60 -10.26 3.40
CA GLU A 92 9.90 -10.10 2.73
C GLU A 92 9.79 -9.26 1.46
N LYS A 93 8.80 -9.55 0.61
CA LYS A 93 8.56 -8.77 -0.62
C LYS A 93 8.25 -7.30 -0.34
N GLU A 94 7.56 -7.02 0.77
CA GLU A 94 7.27 -5.65 1.22
C GLU A 94 8.46 -4.99 1.95
N GLY A 95 9.61 -5.66 2.07
CA GLY A 95 10.82 -5.11 2.69
C GLY A 95 10.73 -4.94 4.20
N LEU A 96 9.83 -5.68 4.86
CA LEU A 96 9.64 -5.61 6.32
C LEU A 96 10.55 -6.55 7.09
N VAL A 97 10.99 -7.61 6.42
CA VAL A 97 11.69 -8.74 7.01
C VAL A 97 12.67 -9.30 5.98
N ALA A 98 13.84 -9.76 6.40
CA ALA A 98 14.76 -10.52 5.56
C ALA A 98 14.69 -12.00 5.92
N CYS A 99 14.41 -12.89 4.97
CA CYS A 99 14.34 -14.33 5.24
C CYS A 99 15.53 -15.08 4.61
N SER A 100 16.13 -15.97 5.40
CA SER A 100 17.20 -16.86 4.98
C SER A 100 16.84 -18.31 5.29
N TYR A 101 17.36 -19.24 4.49
CA TYR A 101 17.23 -20.66 4.77
C TYR A 101 18.43 -21.12 5.57
N GLU A 102 18.22 -21.41 6.85
CA GLU A 102 19.23 -22.09 7.66
C GLU A 102 19.24 -23.58 7.31
N LYS A 103 20.42 -24.10 7.00
CA LYS A 103 20.67 -25.54 6.87
C LYS A 103 20.75 -26.12 8.28
N VAL A 104 19.68 -26.80 8.72
CA VAL A 104 19.65 -27.48 10.01
C VAL A 104 19.85 -28.98 9.79
N PRO A 105 20.88 -29.59 10.41
CA PRO A 105 21.03 -31.05 10.40
C PRO A 105 19.79 -31.73 11.00
N PRO A 106 19.32 -32.88 10.47
CA PRO A 106 20.01 -33.73 9.50
C PRO A 106 19.55 -33.57 8.04
N ARG A 107 18.53 -32.76 7.71
CA ARG A 107 18.05 -32.57 6.32
C ARG A 107 16.99 -31.45 6.15
N PHE A 108 16.74 -30.62 7.17
CA PHE A 108 15.64 -29.67 7.14
C PHE A 108 16.15 -28.25 6.91
N HIS A 109 15.66 -27.62 5.84
CA HIS A 109 15.77 -26.18 5.70
C HIS A 109 14.72 -25.52 6.59
N ARG A 110 15.17 -24.71 7.56
CA ARG A 110 14.28 -23.84 8.33
C ARG A 110 14.38 -22.43 7.75
N LEU A 111 13.24 -21.87 7.37
CA LEU A 111 13.16 -20.46 7.02
C LEU A 111 13.26 -19.66 8.32
N LYS A 112 14.31 -18.88 8.44
CA LYS A 112 14.54 -17.91 9.51
C LYS A 112 14.38 -16.53 8.92
N CYS A 113 13.61 -15.69 9.58
CA CYS A 113 13.30 -14.35 9.14
C CYS A 113 13.68 -13.35 10.23
N GLU A 114 14.26 -12.23 9.83
CA GLU A 114 14.75 -11.16 10.70
C GLU A 114 14.05 -9.86 10.36
N ARG A 115 13.49 -9.19 11.36
CA ARG A 115 12.81 -7.91 11.18
C ARG A 115 13.81 -6.80 10.89
N LEU A 116 13.46 -5.91 9.97
CA LEU A 116 14.35 -4.82 9.51
C LEU A 116 14.09 -3.47 10.22
N PHE A 117 13.22 -3.43 11.22
CA PHE A 117 12.79 -2.21 11.93
C PHE A 117 12.38 -2.48 13.38
#